data_AF-A0A1M4PPW8-F1
#
_entry.id   AF-A0A1M4PPW8-F1
#
_cell.length_a   1.000
_cell.length_b   1.000
_cell.length_c   1.000
_cell.angle_alpha   90.00
_cell.angle_beta   90.00
_cell.angle_gamma   90.00
#
_symmetry.space_group_name_H-M   'P 1'
#
loop_
_entity.id
_entity.type
_entity.pdbx_description
1 polymer ?
#
loop_
_entity_poly.entity_id
_entity_poly.type
_entity_poly.pdbx_seq_one_letter_code
_entity_poly.pdbx_strand_id
1 'polypeptide(L)'
;MIPIRNVYYMLCYAWENILKQEDESLLDREAFDNIYHLLSSILIQEVTKLIKSGFARGYIDQKESLPIVRGKIDLNNTLKEQALIRKQVICDYDEFSDNIIMNRIIKSTMEILLICPRVNKKYRTTFKMLLRNFTNIDSIDLNSIHWSRIAYNRNNKKYRLIINICQLINTGLIVKEEKGSSRFRAFIKDRAMAKLYEKFILNFYKYELKDIKTSSPLINWQLDETPRDNLLPVMKTDIELEGKDKKLIIDTKYYANALSKSNFSKTKTLNYLATYTKYLPMLKMQNMKER
;
A
#
# COMPACT_ATOMS: atom_id res chain seq x y z
N MET A 1 -21.11 9.80 5.92
CA MET A 1 -20.45 8.84 5.02
C MET A 1 -19.73 9.62 3.93
N ILE A 2 -18.45 9.34 3.67
CA ILE A 2 -17.68 10.02 2.62
C ILE A 2 -18.11 9.45 1.25
N PRO A 3 -18.40 10.29 0.23
CA PRO A 3 -18.70 9.80 -1.11
C PRO A 3 -17.54 8.98 -1.69
N ILE A 4 -17.82 7.86 -2.34
CA ILE A 4 -16.79 6.97 -2.91
C ILE A 4 -15.99 7.67 -4.01
N ARG A 5 -16.62 8.62 -4.72
CA ARG A 5 -15.96 9.52 -5.66
C ARG A 5 -14.80 10.29 -5.01
N ASN A 6 -14.96 10.75 -3.77
CA ASN A 6 -13.89 11.47 -3.06
C ASN A 6 -12.73 10.54 -2.72
N VAL A 7 -13.03 9.28 -2.39
CA VAL A 7 -11.98 8.28 -2.14
C VAL A 7 -11.20 8.00 -3.42
N TYR A 8 -11.84 7.94 -4.57
CA TYR A 8 -11.15 7.81 -5.85
C TYR A 8 -10.16 8.96 -6.09
N TYR A 9 -10.59 10.22 -5.91
CA TYR A 9 -9.68 11.35 -6.05
C TYR A 9 -8.53 11.32 -5.04
N MET A 10 -8.79 10.91 -3.79
CA MET A 10 -7.72 10.70 -2.81
C MET A 10 -6.69 9.68 -3.30
N LEU A 11 -7.13 8.58 -3.92
CA LEU A 11 -6.24 7.55 -4.48
C LEU A 11 -5.41 8.10 -5.63
N CYS A 12 -6.00 8.94 -6.51
CA CYS A 12 -5.27 9.58 -7.61
C CYS A 12 -4.05 10.35 -7.10
N TYR A 13 -4.25 11.23 -6.13
CA TYR A 13 -3.17 12.00 -5.53
C TYR A 13 -2.22 11.14 -4.68
N ALA A 14 -2.75 10.27 -3.81
CA ALA A 14 -1.93 9.44 -2.93
C ALA A 14 -0.97 8.51 -3.70
N TRP A 15 -1.31 8.18 -4.94
CA TRP A 15 -0.47 7.38 -5.84
C TRP A 15 0.14 8.20 -6.98
N GLU A 16 0.44 9.49 -6.74
CA GLU A 16 1.23 10.33 -7.65
C GLU A 16 0.63 10.43 -9.08
N ASN A 17 -0.70 10.47 -9.19
CA ASN A 17 -1.45 10.53 -10.45
C ASN A 17 -1.16 9.36 -11.41
N ILE A 18 -0.76 8.20 -10.88
CA ILE A 18 -0.66 6.96 -11.68
C ILE A 18 -2.05 6.53 -12.16
N LEU A 19 -3.08 6.75 -11.34
CA LEU A 19 -4.48 6.74 -11.81
C LEU A 19 -4.69 7.96 -12.71
N LYS A 20 -4.95 7.74 -13.99
CA LYS A 20 -5.14 8.82 -14.96
C LYS A 20 -6.55 9.40 -14.83
N GLN A 21 -6.72 10.67 -15.17
CA GLN A 21 -8.06 11.28 -15.31
C GLN A 21 -8.91 10.60 -16.39
N GLU A 22 -8.33 9.90 -17.38
CA GLU A 22 -9.10 9.09 -18.34
C GLU A 22 -9.97 8.00 -17.67
N ASP A 23 -9.54 7.54 -16.48
CA ASP A 23 -10.27 6.60 -15.64
C ASP A 23 -11.41 7.29 -14.83
N GLU A 24 -11.55 8.62 -14.88
CA GLU A 24 -12.70 9.36 -14.31
C GLU A 24 -14.03 8.95 -14.96
N SER A 25 -13.97 8.50 -16.22
CA SER A 25 -15.11 7.85 -16.89
C SER A 25 -15.63 6.62 -16.14
N LEU A 26 -14.84 5.96 -15.28
CA LEU A 26 -15.31 4.88 -14.41
C LEU A 26 -16.31 5.37 -13.36
N LEU A 27 -16.06 6.56 -12.80
CA LEU A 27 -16.92 7.15 -11.77
C LEU A 27 -18.27 7.60 -12.34
N ASP A 28 -18.30 8.01 -13.60
CA ASP A 28 -19.52 8.42 -14.29
C ASP A 28 -20.30 7.21 -14.84
N ARG A 29 -19.63 6.09 -15.13
CA ARG A 29 -20.24 4.85 -15.66
C ARG A 29 -20.75 3.90 -14.57
N GLU A 30 -20.12 3.89 -13.39
CA GLU A 30 -20.48 2.99 -12.29
C GLU A 30 -20.72 3.76 -10.99
N ALA A 31 -21.94 3.65 -10.46
CA ALA A 31 -22.20 3.97 -9.07
C ALA A 31 -21.61 2.85 -8.19
N PHE A 32 -20.64 3.19 -7.35
CA PHE A 32 -20.06 2.25 -6.39
C PHE A 32 -20.82 2.34 -5.06
N ASP A 33 -21.27 1.21 -4.53
CA ASP A 33 -21.95 1.16 -3.22
C ASP A 33 -20.97 1.22 -2.05
N ASN A 34 -19.76 0.71 -2.25
CA ASN A 34 -18.73 0.65 -1.22
C ASN A 34 -17.33 0.69 -1.84
N ILE A 35 -16.33 0.95 -0.99
CA ILE A 35 -14.92 1.05 -1.41
C ILE A 35 -14.36 -0.26 -2.00
N TYR A 36 -14.87 -1.43 -1.59
CA TYR A 36 -14.42 -2.70 -2.16
C TYR A 36 -14.85 -2.84 -3.61
N HIS A 37 -16.03 -2.34 -3.98
CA HIS A 37 -16.49 -2.30 -5.37
C HIS A 37 -15.59 -1.40 -6.22
N LEU A 38 -15.24 -0.20 -5.71
CA LEU A 38 -14.30 0.71 -6.39
C LEU A 38 -12.94 0.04 -6.61
N LEU A 39 -12.32 -0.46 -5.54
CA LEU A 39 -11.00 -1.10 -5.61
C LEU A 39 -11.03 -2.35 -6.49
N SER A 40 -12.12 -3.13 -6.46
CA SER A 40 -12.28 -4.29 -7.34
C SER A 40 -12.36 -3.89 -8.81
N SER A 41 -13.11 -2.83 -9.12
CA SER A 41 -13.26 -2.33 -10.48
C SER A 41 -11.92 -1.86 -11.06
N ILE A 42 -11.17 -1.04 -10.30
CA ILE A 42 -9.84 -0.59 -10.70
C ILE A 42 -8.89 -1.79 -10.85
N LEU A 43 -8.89 -2.72 -9.89
CA LEU A 43 -8.03 -3.91 -9.94
C LEU A 43 -8.32 -4.77 -11.18
N ILE A 44 -9.59 -4.99 -11.51
CA ILE A 44 -10.00 -5.75 -12.69
C ILE A 44 -9.47 -5.08 -13.96
N GLN A 45 -9.64 -3.76 -14.09
CA GLN A 45 -9.20 -3.03 -15.27
C GLN A 45 -7.68 -3.12 -15.43
N GLU A 46 -6.92 -2.88 -14.36
CA GLU A 46 -5.47 -2.89 -14.40
C GLU A 46 -4.89 -4.29 -14.59
N VAL A 47 -5.47 -5.32 -13.97
CA VAL A 47 -5.08 -6.72 -14.21
C VAL A 47 -5.42 -7.15 -15.64
N THR A 48 -6.54 -6.68 -16.20
CA THR A 48 -6.87 -6.95 -17.61
C THR A 48 -5.85 -6.31 -18.55
N LYS A 49 -5.45 -5.06 -18.30
CA LYS A 49 -4.36 -4.39 -19.05
C LYS A 49 -3.05 -5.17 -18.89
N LEU A 50 -2.74 -5.62 -17.68
CA LEU A 50 -1.54 -6.40 -17.39
C LEU A 50 -1.50 -7.71 -18.19
N ILE A 51 -2.56 -8.51 -18.16
CA ILE A 51 -2.67 -9.78 -18.88
C ILE A 51 -2.48 -9.54 -20.39
N LYS A 52 -3.14 -8.53 -20.97
CA LYS A 52 -2.98 -8.18 -22.39
C LYS A 52 -1.54 -7.81 -22.75
N SER A 53 -0.82 -7.17 -21.84
CA SER A 53 0.57 -6.78 -22.02
C SER A 53 1.60 -7.86 -21.68
N GLY A 54 1.15 -9.02 -21.19
CA GLY A 54 2.01 -10.09 -20.65
C GLY A 54 2.52 -9.83 -19.23
N PHE A 55 2.61 -10.91 -18.45
CA PHE A 55 3.22 -10.87 -17.12
C PHE A 55 4.71 -10.59 -17.18
N ALA A 56 5.19 -9.79 -16.23
CA ALA A 56 6.62 -9.70 -15.98
C ALA A 56 7.13 -11.07 -15.50
N ARG A 57 8.32 -11.41 -15.99
CA ARG A 57 9.08 -12.59 -15.60
C ARG A 57 10.36 -12.18 -14.91
N GLY A 58 10.87 -13.04 -14.05
CA GLY A 58 12.12 -12.84 -13.35
C GLY A 58 12.78 -14.17 -13.04
N TYR A 59 14.05 -14.10 -12.66
CA TYR A 59 14.77 -15.24 -12.14
C TYR A 59 14.31 -15.51 -10.70
N ILE A 60 14.01 -16.77 -10.42
CA ILE A 60 13.63 -17.27 -9.11
C ILE A 60 14.60 -18.40 -8.75
N ASP A 61 15.22 -18.28 -7.59
CA ASP A 61 16.11 -19.32 -7.07
C ASP A 61 15.29 -20.59 -6.81
N GLN A 62 15.64 -21.67 -7.49
CA GLN A 62 15.04 -22.99 -7.32
C GLN A 62 16.04 -23.92 -6.67
N LYS A 63 15.52 -24.82 -5.83
CA LYS A 63 16.28 -25.89 -5.21
C LYS A 63 15.51 -27.20 -5.32
N GLU A 64 16.02 -28.12 -6.13
CA GLU A 64 15.31 -29.35 -6.48
C GLU A 64 16.25 -30.56 -6.53
N SER A 65 15.75 -31.74 -6.13
CA SER A 65 16.46 -33.02 -6.27
C SER A 65 16.18 -33.62 -7.65
N LEU A 66 17.18 -33.60 -8.54
CA LEU A 66 17.04 -33.96 -9.95
C LEU A 66 17.93 -35.15 -10.31
N PRO A 67 17.51 -36.02 -11.24
CA PRO A 67 18.36 -37.09 -11.78
C PRO A 67 19.44 -36.57 -12.74
N ILE A 68 19.40 -35.28 -13.09
CA ILE A 68 20.35 -34.59 -13.96
C ILE A 68 20.90 -33.37 -13.22
N VAL A 69 22.12 -32.97 -13.57
CA VAL A 69 22.73 -31.76 -13.02
C VAL A 69 22.16 -30.54 -13.73
N ARG A 70 21.58 -29.60 -12.96
CA ARG A 70 21.09 -28.31 -13.45
C ARG A 70 21.61 -27.19 -12.56
N GLY A 71 22.37 -26.24 -13.11
CA GLY A 71 22.99 -25.19 -12.31
C GLY A 71 24.05 -25.73 -11.33
N LYS A 72 24.03 -25.27 -10.08
CA LYS A 72 25.03 -25.59 -9.06
C LYS A 72 24.56 -26.78 -8.22
N ILE A 73 25.43 -27.77 -8.02
CA ILE A 73 25.14 -28.90 -7.13
C ILE A 73 25.34 -28.46 -5.67
N ASP A 74 24.32 -28.66 -4.84
CA ASP A 74 24.41 -28.57 -3.39
C ASP A 74 24.89 -29.92 -2.84
N LEU A 75 26.21 -30.11 -2.82
CA LEU A 75 26.84 -31.34 -2.36
C LEU A 75 26.48 -31.66 -0.90
N ASN A 76 26.39 -30.63 -0.05
CA ASN A 76 26.10 -30.80 1.37
C ASN A 76 24.72 -31.42 1.57
N ASN A 77 23.68 -30.84 0.94
CA ASN A 77 22.34 -31.37 1.08
C ASN A 77 22.16 -32.68 0.29
N THR A 78 22.83 -32.84 -0.86
CA THR A 78 22.82 -34.10 -1.63
C THR A 78 23.30 -35.30 -0.79
N LEU A 79 24.40 -35.12 -0.04
CA LEU A 79 24.93 -36.14 0.86
C LEU A 79 24.03 -36.32 2.09
N LYS A 80 23.60 -35.22 2.71
CA LYS A 80 22.74 -35.24 3.92
C LYS A 80 21.41 -35.95 3.67
N GLU A 81 20.78 -35.75 2.52
CA GLU A 81 19.51 -36.35 2.13
C GLU A 81 19.67 -37.69 1.38
N GLN A 82 20.90 -38.18 1.25
CA GLN A 82 21.25 -39.43 0.57
C GLN A 82 20.65 -39.52 -0.85
N ALA A 83 20.55 -38.37 -1.55
CA ALA A 83 19.88 -38.29 -2.84
C ALA A 83 20.54 -39.19 -3.91
N LEU A 84 21.84 -39.45 -3.77
CA LEU A 84 22.61 -40.35 -4.64
C LEU A 84 22.08 -41.78 -4.64
N ILE A 85 21.50 -42.27 -3.53
CA ILE A 85 20.88 -43.62 -3.46
C ILE A 85 19.71 -43.70 -4.45
N ARG A 86 18.98 -42.60 -4.63
CA ARG A 86 17.88 -42.46 -5.59
C ARG A 86 18.35 -42.03 -6.98
N LYS A 87 19.67 -42.02 -7.23
CA LYS A 87 20.30 -41.52 -8.46
C LYS A 87 19.94 -40.07 -8.77
N GLN A 88 19.84 -39.24 -7.73
CA GLN A 88 19.54 -37.82 -7.83
C GLN A 88 20.62 -36.97 -7.14
N VAL A 89 20.68 -35.69 -7.52
CA VAL A 89 21.51 -34.65 -6.93
C VAL A 89 20.66 -33.42 -6.64
N ILE A 90 20.90 -32.77 -5.50
CA ILE A 90 20.22 -31.52 -5.16
C ILE A 90 20.91 -30.38 -5.88
N CYS A 91 20.14 -29.65 -6.66
CA CYS A 91 20.60 -28.61 -7.56
C CYS A 91 19.98 -27.26 -7.18
N ASP A 92 20.81 -26.24 -7.06
CA ASP A 92 20.43 -24.83 -6.94
C ASP A 92 20.58 -24.17 -8.32
N TYR A 93 19.50 -23.61 -8.87
CA TYR A 93 19.52 -22.95 -10.17
C TYR A 93 18.47 -21.84 -10.28
N ASP A 94 18.71 -20.90 -11.19
CA ASP A 94 17.78 -19.81 -11.44
C ASP A 94 16.78 -20.20 -12.54
N GLU A 95 15.48 -20.10 -12.24
CA GLU A 95 14.41 -20.34 -13.21
C GLU A 95 13.79 -19.02 -13.67
N PHE A 96 13.72 -18.82 -14.99
CA PHE A 96 13.02 -17.66 -15.56
C PHE A 96 11.51 -17.90 -15.63
N SER A 97 10.79 -17.39 -14.63
CA SER A 97 9.38 -17.71 -14.39
C SER A 97 8.52 -16.46 -14.21
N ASP A 98 7.21 -16.59 -14.46
CA ASP A 98 6.20 -15.58 -14.11
C ASP A 98 5.72 -15.70 -12.65
N ASN A 99 6.20 -16.69 -11.88
CA ASN A 99 5.90 -16.86 -10.46
C ASN A 99 6.61 -15.85 -9.54
N ILE A 100 6.83 -14.62 -10.02
CA ILE A 100 7.47 -13.55 -9.27
C ILE A 100 6.54 -12.99 -8.18
N ILE A 101 7.13 -12.39 -7.14
CA ILE A 101 6.39 -11.86 -5.98
C ILE A 101 5.21 -10.96 -6.37
N MET A 102 5.37 -10.06 -7.35
CA MET A 102 4.30 -9.16 -7.77
C MET A 102 3.09 -9.91 -8.34
N ASN A 103 3.30 -10.95 -9.14
CA ASN A 103 2.22 -11.75 -9.71
C ASN A 103 1.52 -12.59 -8.63
N ARG A 104 2.30 -13.15 -7.68
CA ARG A 104 1.78 -13.90 -6.53
C ARG A 104 0.90 -13.02 -5.62
N ILE A 105 1.29 -11.76 -5.41
CA ILE A 105 0.48 -10.76 -4.68
C ILE A 105 -0.86 -10.54 -5.37
N ILE A 106 -0.86 -10.35 -6.68
CA ILE A 106 -2.06 -10.08 -7.46
C ILE A 106 -3.03 -11.26 -7.39
N LYS A 107 -2.52 -12.49 -7.62
CA LYS A 107 -3.32 -13.72 -7.53
C LYS A 107 -3.98 -13.84 -6.16
N SER A 108 -3.18 -13.76 -5.10
CA SER A 108 -3.65 -13.94 -3.72
C SER A 108 -4.66 -12.87 -3.31
N THR A 109 -4.48 -11.62 -3.78
CA THR A 109 -5.43 -10.54 -3.56
C THR A 109 -6.78 -10.84 -4.22
N MET A 110 -6.78 -11.29 -5.47
CA MET A 110 -8.03 -11.65 -6.17
C MET A 110 -8.73 -12.82 -5.47
N GLU A 111 -7.99 -13.83 -5.01
CA GLU A 111 -8.53 -14.96 -4.25
C GLU A 111 -9.20 -14.52 -2.93
N ILE A 112 -8.59 -13.59 -2.19
CA ILE A 112 -9.21 -13.01 -0.98
C ILE A 112 -10.49 -12.23 -1.34
N LEU A 113 -10.51 -11.49 -2.45
CA LEU A 113 -11.72 -10.76 -2.87
C LEU A 113 -12.87 -11.70 -3.28
N LEU A 114 -12.58 -12.92 -3.74
CA LEU A 114 -13.61 -13.91 -4.08
C LEU A 114 -14.44 -14.32 -2.86
N ILE A 115 -13.81 -14.42 -1.70
CA ILE A 115 -14.44 -14.83 -0.44
C ILE A 115 -14.90 -13.64 0.41
N CYS A 116 -14.57 -12.40 0.02
CA CYS A 116 -14.96 -11.19 0.75
C CYS A 116 -16.48 -10.91 0.61
N PRO A 117 -17.26 -10.88 1.72
CA PRO A 117 -18.73 -10.75 1.68
C PRO A 117 -19.21 -9.39 1.14
N ARG A 118 -18.38 -8.35 1.16
CA ARG A 118 -18.72 -7.02 0.64
C ARG A 118 -18.46 -6.83 -0.86
N VAL A 119 -17.90 -7.84 -1.52
CA VAL A 119 -17.70 -7.84 -2.97
C VAL A 119 -18.88 -8.56 -3.62
N ASN A 120 -19.63 -7.86 -4.47
CA ASN A 120 -20.78 -8.41 -5.16
C ASN A 120 -20.42 -9.53 -6.18
N LYS A 121 -21.44 -10.25 -6.64
CA LYS A 121 -21.28 -11.37 -7.60
C LYS A 121 -20.61 -10.95 -8.92
N LYS A 122 -20.89 -9.74 -9.43
CA LYS A 122 -20.33 -9.23 -10.69
C LYS A 122 -18.80 -9.24 -10.64
N TYR A 123 -18.20 -8.60 -9.63
CA TYR A 123 -16.74 -8.54 -9.50
C TYR A 123 -16.13 -9.93 -9.25
N ARG A 124 -16.78 -10.77 -8.43
CA ARG A 124 -16.32 -12.15 -8.18
C ARG A 124 -16.25 -12.99 -9.46
N THR A 125 -17.26 -12.90 -10.33
CA THR A 125 -17.25 -13.61 -11.61
C THR A 125 -16.07 -13.19 -12.47
N THR A 126 -15.80 -11.88 -12.56
CA THR A 126 -14.65 -11.37 -13.33
C THR A 126 -13.32 -11.83 -12.73
N PHE A 127 -13.15 -11.79 -11.40
CA PHE A 127 -11.94 -12.31 -10.76
C PHE A 127 -11.70 -13.79 -11.06
N LYS A 128 -12.74 -14.63 -11.03
CA LYS A 128 -12.63 -16.06 -11.42
C LYS A 128 -12.14 -16.22 -12.86
N MET A 129 -12.60 -15.37 -13.77
CA MET A 129 -12.14 -15.40 -15.17
C MET A 129 -10.67 -14.97 -15.28
N LEU A 130 -10.28 -13.88 -14.62
CA LEU A 130 -8.90 -13.39 -14.64
C LEU A 130 -7.93 -14.41 -14.05
N LEU A 131 -8.29 -15.07 -12.96
CA LEU A 131 -7.48 -16.09 -12.28
C LEU A 131 -7.13 -17.30 -13.17
N ARG A 132 -7.87 -17.56 -14.25
CA ARG A 132 -7.50 -18.60 -15.24
C ARG A 132 -6.17 -18.31 -15.93
N ASN A 133 -5.71 -17.07 -15.95
CA ASN A 133 -4.40 -16.68 -16.49
C ASN A 133 -3.27 -16.88 -15.46
N PHE A 134 -3.59 -17.15 -14.19
CA PHE A 134 -2.64 -17.24 -13.07
C PHE A 134 -2.38 -18.70 -12.64
N THR A 135 -2.45 -19.65 -13.58
CA THR A 135 -2.29 -21.09 -13.29
C THR A 135 -0.89 -21.45 -12.81
N ASN A 136 0.14 -20.81 -13.35
CA ASN A 136 1.56 -21.08 -13.05
C ASN A 136 2.13 -20.21 -11.92
N ILE A 137 1.26 -19.40 -11.30
CA ILE A 137 1.66 -18.43 -10.27
C ILE A 137 1.13 -18.95 -8.94
N ASP A 138 1.97 -19.02 -7.91
CA ASP A 138 1.56 -19.51 -6.60
C ASP A 138 0.87 -18.44 -5.78
N SER A 139 -0.07 -18.87 -4.94
CA SER A 139 -0.63 -17.99 -3.91
C SER A 139 0.36 -17.81 -2.75
N ILE A 140 0.22 -16.71 -2.02
CA ILE A 140 1.04 -16.34 -0.87
C ILE A 140 0.17 -15.76 0.23
N ASP A 141 0.61 -15.92 1.47
CA ASP A 141 0.03 -15.17 2.58
C ASP A 141 0.43 -13.69 2.46
N LEU A 142 -0.56 -12.83 2.19
CA LEU A 142 -0.34 -11.39 2.05
C LEU A 142 0.13 -10.71 3.35
N ASN A 143 -0.09 -11.32 4.51
CA ASN A 143 0.38 -10.78 5.80
C ASN A 143 1.89 -10.92 5.98
N SER A 144 2.51 -11.90 5.32
CA SER A 144 3.96 -12.14 5.35
C SER A 144 4.78 -11.14 4.51
N ILE A 145 4.11 -10.31 3.69
CA ILE A 145 4.80 -9.46 2.72
C ILE A 145 5.41 -8.23 3.38
N HIS A 146 6.71 -8.05 3.15
CA HIS A 146 7.41 -6.79 3.39
C HIS A 146 7.24 -5.84 2.20
N TRP A 147 6.15 -5.08 2.17
CA TRP A 147 5.79 -4.17 1.08
C TRP A 147 6.89 -3.15 0.72
N SER A 148 7.72 -2.75 1.67
CA SER A 148 8.86 -1.83 1.45
C SER A 148 10.00 -2.43 0.62
N ARG A 149 10.08 -3.77 0.52
CA ARG A 149 11.10 -4.46 -0.29
C ARG A 149 10.70 -4.60 -1.76
N ILE A 150 9.47 -4.23 -2.12
CA ILE A 150 9.00 -4.29 -3.51
C ILE A 150 9.62 -3.12 -4.28
N ALA A 151 10.62 -3.44 -5.10
CA ALA A 151 11.29 -2.45 -5.94
C ALA A 151 10.61 -2.31 -7.31
N TYR A 152 10.45 -1.05 -7.74
CA TYR A 152 9.92 -0.72 -9.06
C TYR A 152 11.05 -0.24 -9.97
N ASN A 153 11.12 -0.80 -11.16
CA ASN A 153 12.03 -0.45 -12.24
C ASN A 153 11.23 -0.12 -13.52
N ARG A 154 11.92 0.23 -14.60
CA ARG A 154 11.27 0.60 -15.87
C ARG A 154 10.39 -0.53 -16.43
N ASN A 155 10.77 -1.79 -16.21
CA ASN A 155 10.10 -2.97 -16.77
C ASN A 155 8.84 -3.37 -15.99
N ASN A 156 8.79 -3.08 -14.68
CA ASN A 156 7.67 -3.43 -13.83
C ASN A 156 6.86 -2.21 -13.33
N LYS A 157 7.13 -1.00 -13.84
CA LYS A 157 6.41 0.24 -13.46
C LYS A 157 4.88 0.10 -13.57
N LYS A 158 4.39 -0.66 -14.56
CA LYS A 158 2.96 -0.96 -14.77
C LYS A 158 2.30 -1.69 -13.58
N TYR A 159 3.09 -2.38 -12.75
CA TYR A 159 2.59 -3.06 -11.55
C TYR A 159 2.32 -2.10 -10.38
N ARG A 160 2.89 -0.89 -10.38
CA ARG A 160 2.87 0.00 -9.21
C ARG A 160 1.44 0.30 -8.73
N LEU A 161 0.52 0.58 -9.65
CA LEU A 161 -0.89 0.82 -9.30
C LEU A 161 -1.56 -0.44 -8.73
N ILE A 162 -1.38 -1.58 -9.42
CA ILE A 162 -1.97 -2.85 -9.02
C ILE A 162 -1.50 -3.24 -7.61
N ILE A 163 -0.20 -3.16 -7.35
CA ILE A 163 0.39 -3.51 -6.06
C ILE A 163 -0.04 -2.54 -4.97
N ASN A 164 -0.18 -1.23 -5.25
CA ASN A 164 -0.74 -0.28 -4.29
C ASN A 164 -2.19 -0.63 -3.91
N ILE A 165 -3.01 -1.05 -4.88
CA ILE A 165 -4.39 -1.51 -4.63
C ILE A 165 -4.37 -2.79 -3.79
N CYS A 166 -3.54 -3.78 -4.15
CA CYS A 166 -3.35 -5.00 -3.38
C CYS A 166 -2.93 -4.70 -1.94
N GLN A 167 -2.00 -3.77 -1.73
CA GLN A 167 -1.57 -3.34 -0.41
C GLN A 167 -2.70 -2.68 0.38
N LEU A 168 -3.47 -1.79 -0.25
CA LEU A 168 -4.60 -1.12 0.40
C LEU A 168 -5.70 -2.12 0.79
N ILE A 169 -6.00 -3.06 -0.10
CA ILE A 169 -6.93 -4.16 0.16
C ILE A 169 -6.42 -5.01 1.32
N ASN A 170 -5.15 -5.42 1.30
CA ASN A 170 -4.57 -6.24 2.38
C ASN A 170 -4.54 -5.51 3.73
N THR A 171 -4.10 -4.25 3.76
CA THR A 171 -4.07 -3.44 4.99
C THR A 171 -5.47 -3.12 5.53
N GLY A 172 -6.46 -3.07 4.63
CA GLY A 172 -7.86 -2.85 4.95
C GLY A 172 -8.67 -4.12 5.24
N LEU A 173 -8.17 -5.31 4.94
CA LEU A 173 -8.85 -6.57 5.20
C LEU A 173 -8.20 -7.27 6.39
N ILE A 174 -8.96 -7.45 7.48
CA ILE A 174 -8.59 -8.42 8.51
C ILE A 174 -9.24 -9.74 8.13
N VAL A 175 -8.46 -10.65 7.56
CA VAL A 175 -8.81 -12.07 7.54
C VAL A 175 -8.23 -12.67 8.82
N LYS A 176 -9.06 -12.91 9.82
CA LYS A 176 -8.69 -13.77 10.94
C LYS A 176 -9.31 -15.14 10.68
N GLU A 177 -8.46 -16.17 10.56
CA GLU A 177 -8.88 -17.55 10.72
C GLU A 177 -9.04 -17.86 12.20
N GLU A 178 -10.27 -18.06 12.65
CA GLU A 178 -10.54 -18.79 13.88
C GLU A 178 -11.20 -20.12 13.47
N LYS A 179 -10.52 -21.23 13.80
CA LYS A 179 -10.97 -22.63 13.71
C LYS A 179 -12.11 -22.87 12.69
N GLY A 180 -11.77 -22.94 11.41
CA GLY A 180 -12.67 -23.45 10.37
C GLY A 180 -13.71 -22.46 9.81
N SER A 181 -13.72 -21.20 10.25
CA SER A 181 -14.52 -20.16 9.59
C SER A 181 -13.73 -18.85 9.44
N SER A 182 -13.42 -18.46 8.19
CA SER A 182 -12.79 -17.18 7.88
C SER A 182 -13.82 -16.05 8.12
N ARG A 183 -13.82 -15.44 9.31
CA ARG A 183 -14.68 -14.27 9.56
C ARG A 183 -14.03 -13.02 8.99
N PHE A 184 -14.55 -12.56 7.86
CA PHE A 184 -14.25 -11.24 7.32
C PHE A 184 -14.78 -10.15 8.25
N ARG A 185 -13.91 -9.54 9.06
CA ARG A 185 -14.24 -8.23 9.66
C ARG A 185 -14.02 -7.19 8.58
N ALA A 186 -15.03 -7.03 7.74
CA ALA A 186 -15.00 -6.03 6.70
C ALA A 186 -15.02 -4.64 7.37
N PHE A 187 -13.87 -3.96 7.33
CA PHE A 187 -13.72 -2.52 7.42
C PHE A 187 -12.27 -2.22 7.04
N ILE A 188 -12.05 -1.40 6.00
CA ILE A 188 -10.73 -0.79 5.81
C ILE A 188 -10.48 0.00 7.08
N LYS A 189 -9.59 -0.49 7.96
CA LYS A 189 -9.32 0.11 9.27
C LYS A 189 -9.24 1.63 9.13
N ASP A 190 -9.78 2.37 10.09
CA ASP A 190 -9.62 3.83 10.16
C ASP A 190 -8.15 4.24 9.99
N ARG A 191 -7.22 3.41 10.49
CA ARG A 191 -5.78 3.58 10.32
C ARG A 191 -5.30 3.51 8.87
N ALA A 192 -5.82 2.59 8.06
CA ALA A 192 -5.44 2.49 6.64
C ALA A 192 -6.00 3.68 5.84
N MET A 193 -7.24 4.08 6.14
CA MET A 193 -7.82 5.31 5.57
C MET A 193 -7.11 6.58 6.04
N ALA A 194 -6.69 6.65 7.31
CA ALA A 194 -5.92 7.77 7.84
C ALA A 194 -4.59 7.93 7.11
N LYS A 195 -3.85 6.82 6.91
CA LYS A 195 -2.61 6.85 6.12
C LYS A 195 -2.84 7.24 4.66
N LEU A 196 -3.94 6.77 4.06
CA LEU A 196 -4.31 7.18 2.71
C LEU A 196 -4.59 8.69 2.66
N TYR A 197 -5.31 9.21 3.65
CA TYR A 197 -5.65 10.63 3.77
C TYR A 197 -4.41 11.50 3.98
N GLU A 198 -3.53 11.13 4.91
CA GLU A 198 -2.23 11.77 5.13
C GLU A 198 -1.44 11.86 3.82
N LYS A 199 -1.30 10.73 3.11
CA LYS A 199 -0.57 10.67 1.85
C LYS A 199 -1.25 11.45 0.73
N PHE A 200 -2.58 11.46 0.69
CA PHE A 200 -3.37 12.27 -0.23
C PHE A 200 -3.04 13.76 -0.03
N ILE A 201 -3.16 14.29 1.19
CA ILE A 201 -2.94 15.71 1.45
C ILE A 201 -1.47 16.09 1.17
N LEU A 202 -0.51 15.22 1.54
CA LEU A 202 0.90 15.43 1.23
C LEU A 202 1.14 15.59 -0.28
N ASN A 203 0.59 14.67 -1.08
CA ASN A 203 0.78 14.69 -2.53
C ASN A 203 -0.06 15.75 -3.23
N PHE A 204 -1.22 16.10 -2.69
CA PHE A 204 -2.02 17.23 -3.14
C PHE A 204 -1.21 18.52 -3.07
N TYR A 205 -0.62 18.82 -1.90
CA TYR A 205 0.21 20.03 -1.78
C TYR A 205 1.48 19.98 -2.63
N LYS A 206 2.13 18.81 -2.76
CA LYS A 206 3.27 18.67 -3.69
C LYS A 206 2.91 18.99 -5.13
N TYR A 207 1.71 18.63 -5.56
CA TYR A 207 1.27 18.80 -6.95
C TYR A 207 0.77 20.22 -7.22
N GLU A 208 -0.06 20.75 -6.32
CA GLU A 208 -0.71 22.06 -6.48
C GLU A 208 0.21 23.23 -6.13
N LEU A 209 1.10 23.07 -5.14
CA LEU A 209 1.99 24.14 -4.66
C LEU A 209 3.43 23.91 -5.13
N LYS A 210 3.69 24.06 -6.42
CA LYS A 210 5.01 23.81 -7.03
C LYS A 210 6.14 24.69 -6.48
N ASP A 211 5.81 25.90 -6.04
CA ASP A 211 6.78 26.88 -5.50
C ASP A 211 7.09 26.69 -4.02
N ILE A 212 6.40 25.75 -3.35
CA ILE A 212 6.53 25.48 -1.91
C ILE A 212 7.09 24.08 -1.71
N LYS A 213 8.20 23.98 -0.97
CA LYS A 213 8.79 22.70 -0.66
C LYS A 213 7.89 21.94 0.32
N THR A 214 7.35 20.82 -0.13
CA THR A 214 6.41 20.01 0.63
C THR A 214 7.04 18.67 1.01
N SER A 215 7.08 18.35 2.31
CA SER A 215 7.75 17.15 2.83
C SER A 215 7.07 16.57 4.08
N SER A 216 7.59 15.46 4.62
CA SER A 216 7.12 14.80 5.86
C SER A 216 8.36 14.41 6.70
N PRO A 217 9.09 15.39 7.24
CA PRO A 217 10.35 15.17 7.93
C PRO A 217 10.20 14.52 9.31
N LEU A 218 11.30 13.90 9.77
CA LEU A 218 11.51 13.61 11.18
C LEU A 218 11.99 14.89 11.88
N ILE A 219 11.39 15.23 13.01
CA ILE A 219 11.83 16.33 13.86
C ILE A 219 12.56 15.73 15.04
N ASN A 220 13.77 16.22 15.31
CA ASN A 220 14.48 15.83 16.51
C ASN A 220 13.89 16.57 17.71
N TRP A 221 13.76 15.87 18.84
CA TRP A 221 13.40 16.50 20.10
C TRP A 221 14.48 17.53 20.47
N GLN A 222 14.05 18.74 20.79
CA GLN A 222 14.92 19.76 21.36
C GLN A 222 14.92 19.55 22.86
N LEU A 223 15.99 18.96 23.36
CA LEU A 223 16.18 18.64 24.76
C LEU A 223 17.49 19.27 25.19
N ASP A 224 17.49 19.83 26.39
CA ASP A 224 18.72 20.36 27.00
C ASP A 224 19.70 19.22 27.32
N GLU A 225 19.19 18.01 27.58
CA GLU A 225 19.97 16.79 27.78
C GLU A 225 19.39 15.61 26.98
N THR A 226 20.23 14.84 26.29
CA THR A 226 19.80 13.62 25.60
C THR A 226 19.50 12.50 26.61
N PRO A 227 18.28 11.96 26.64
CA PRO A 227 17.94 10.85 27.54
C PRO A 227 18.81 9.63 27.20
N ARG A 228 19.38 8.97 28.21
CA ARG A 228 20.21 7.77 28.03
C ARG A 228 19.43 6.60 27.45
N ASP A 229 18.13 6.56 27.75
CA ASP A 229 17.21 5.56 27.25
C ASP A 229 16.43 6.20 26.10
N ASN A 230 16.56 5.66 24.88
CA ASN A 230 15.85 6.09 23.66
C ASN A 230 14.32 5.88 23.74
N LEU A 231 13.68 6.32 24.83
CA LEU A 231 12.27 6.15 25.16
C LEU A 231 11.37 7.17 24.47
N LEU A 232 11.94 8.22 23.89
CA LEU A 232 11.16 9.25 23.22
C LEU A 232 10.62 8.73 21.88
N PRO A 233 9.33 8.99 21.58
CA PRO A 233 8.76 8.57 20.32
C PRO A 233 9.40 9.34 19.17
N VAL A 234 9.54 8.69 18.03
CA VAL A 234 10.00 9.34 16.80
C VAL A 234 8.97 10.41 16.41
N MET A 235 9.33 11.69 16.46
CA MET A 235 8.47 12.77 15.96
C MET A 235 8.58 12.82 14.44
N LYS A 236 7.51 12.40 13.78
CA LYS A 236 7.35 12.54 12.34
C LYS A 236 6.17 13.46 12.06
N THR A 237 6.37 14.48 11.25
CA THR A 237 5.25 15.31 10.80
C THR A 237 4.52 14.62 9.66
N ASP A 238 3.20 14.77 9.62
CA ASP A 238 2.42 14.33 8.48
C ASP A 238 2.83 15.14 7.24
N ILE A 239 2.85 16.47 7.37
CA ILE A 239 3.20 17.39 6.28
C ILE A 239 3.91 18.64 6.83
N GLU A 240 5.00 19.03 6.18
CA GLU A 240 5.67 20.32 6.33
C GLU A 240 5.65 21.05 4.98
N LEU A 241 5.14 22.28 4.99
CA LEU A 241 5.22 23.22 3.89
C LEU A 241 6.27 24.29 4.22
N GLU A 242 7.31 24.38 3.42
CA GLU A 242 8.43 25.31 3.57
C GLU A 242 8.40 26.33 2.41
N GLY A 243 8.03 27.57 2.75
CA GLY A 243 8.21 28.75 1.90
C GLY A 243 9.48 29.51 2.28
N LYS A 244 9.76 30.64 1.61
CA LYS A 244 11.02 31.39 1.75
C LYS A 244 11.46 31.66 3.20
N ASP A 245 10.54 32.13 4.05
CA ASP A 245 10.84 32.51 5.45
C ASP A 245 9.90 31.88 6.47
N LYS A 246 9.06 30.93 6.06
CA LYS A 246 8.00 30.37 6.90
C LYS A 246 7.87 28.87 6.69
N LYS A 247 7.69 28.16 7.80
CA LYS A 247 7.32 26.75 7.80
C LYS A 247 5.94 26.58 8.42
N LEU A 248 5.15 25.70 7.83
CA LEU A 248 3.86 25.29 8.33
C LEU A 248 3.85 23.77 8.49
N ILE A 249 3.63 23.30 9.71
CA ILE A 249 3.42 21.88 10.01
C ILE A 249 1.92 21.63 10.06
N ILE A 250 1.49 20.63 9.30
CA ILE A 250 0.09 20.21 9.21
C ILE A 250 0.02 18.78 9.73
N ASP A 251 -0.84 18.56 10.73
CA ASP A 251 -1.23 17.23 11.18
C ASP A 251 -2.58 16.85 10.57
N THR A 252 -2.65 15.66 9.98
CA THR A 252 -3.84 15.15 9.30
C THR A 252 -4.56 14.15 10.20
N LYS A 253 -5.88 14.30 10.30
CA LYS A 253 -6.72 13.37 11.04
C LYS A 253 -7.85 12.88 10.15
N TYR A 254 -8.07 11.57 10.19
CA TYR A 254 -9.18 10.92 9.51
C TYR A 254 -10.15 10.35 10.54
N TYR A 255 -11.39 10.84 10.51
CA TYR A 255 -12.47 10.36 11.36
C TYR A 255 -13.62 9.87 10.49
N ALA A 256 -14.05 8.62 10.68
CA ALA A 256 -15.19 8.04 9.96
C ALA A 256 -16.47 8.88 10.08
N ASN A 257 -16.64 9.57 11.22
CA ASN A 257 -17.73 10.49 11.54
C ASN A 257 -17.20 11.92 11.74
N ALA A 258 -16.64 12.52 10.69
CA ALA A 258 -16.16 13.91 10.75
C ALA A 258 -17.28 14.94 11.06
N LEU A 259 -18.55 14.64 10.73
CA LEU A 259 -19.69 15.54 10.95
C LEU A 259 -20.40 15.28 12.28
N SER A 260 -19.75 15.56 13.41
CA SER A 260 -20.45 15.84 14.67
C SER A 260 -20.44 17.35 14.92
N LYS A 261 -21.62 17.97 15.10
CA LYS A 261 -21.75 19.36 15.54
C LYS A 261 -20.99 19.52 16.86
N SER A 262 -19.92 20.32 16.84
CA SER A 262 -19.34 20.83 18.08
C SER A 262 -20.22 21.98 18.57
N ASN A 263 -20.63 21.93 19.84
CA ASN A 263 -21.44 22.97 20.50
C ASN A 263 -20.65 24.28 20.76
N PHE A 264 -19.42 24.41 20.24
CA PHE A 264 -18.50 25.49 20.62
C PHE A 264 -18.17 26.50 19.52
N SER A 265 -18.74 26.40 18.31
CA SER A 265 -18.55 27.48 17.32
C SER A 265 -19.72 27.61 16.35
N LYS A 266 -20.19 28.85 16.14
CA LYS A 266 -21.27 29.24 15.22
C LYS A 266 -20.85 29.26 13.74
N THR A 267 -19.65 28.77 13.41
CA THR A 267 -19.22 28.59 12.02
C THR A 267 -19.43 27.15 11.60
N LYS A 268 -20.08 26.92 10.45
CA LYS A 268 -20.16 25.59 9.80
C LYS A 268 -18.75 25.20 9.35
N THR A 269 -17.96 24.64 10.26
CA THR A 269 -16.63 24.11 9.94
C THR A 269 -16.81 22.75 9.27
N LEU A 270 -16.44 22.66 7.99
CA LEU A 270 -16.14 21.39 7.34
C LEU A 270 -14.98 20.76 8.13
N ASN A 271 -15.26 19.72 8.91
CA ASN A 271 -14.25 18.97 9.67
C ASN A 271 -13.40 18.07 8.74
N TYR A 272 -12.75 18.67 7.74
CA TYR A 272 -11.52 18.17 7.12
C TYR A 272 -10.31 18.93 7.69
N LEU A 273 -10.33 19.22 9.00
CA LEU A 273 -9.29 19.99 9.65
C LEU A 273 -8.01 19.16 9.70
N ALA A 274 -7.14 19.42 8.72
CA ALA A 274 -5.74 19.71 8.97
C ALA A 274 -5.65 20.50 10.29
N THR A 275 -5.19 19.87 11.35
CA THR A 275 -5.02 20.59 12.62
C THR A 275 -3.78 21.46 12.42
N TYR A 276 -3.99 22.76 12.22
CA TYR A 276 -2.93 23.75 12.13
C TYR A 276 -2.22 23.80 13.49
N THR A 277 -1.07 23.17 13.60
CA THR A 277 -0.23 23.30 14.79
C THR A 277 0.96 24.17 14.43
N LYS A 278 0.85 25.47 14.74
CA LYS A 278 1.91 26.46 14.58
C LYS A 278 2.97 26.23 15.66
N TYR A 279 3.90 25.29 15.46
CA TYR A 279 5.00 25.02 16.40
C TYR A 279 6.18 26.01 16.32
N LEU A 280 6.04 27.15 15.62
CA LEU A 280 7.14 28.09 15.41
C LEU A 280 7.33 29.29 16.37
N PRO A 281 6.62 29.42 17.52
CA PRO A 281 7.11 30.33 18.57
C PRO A 281 8.03 29.65 19.60
N MET A 282 7.96 28.34 19.81
CA MET A 282 8.77 27.68 20.86
C MET A 282 10.25 27.50 20.51
N LEU A 283 10.60 27.67 19.24
CA LEU A 283 11.97 27.66 18.74
C LEU A 283 12.68 29.03 18.81
N LYS A 284 11.99 30.09 19.27
CA LYS A 284 12.51 31.47 19.36
C LYS A 284 12.48 32.09 20.76
N MET A 285 12.28 31.30 21.81
CA MET A 285 12.37 31.78 23.20
C MET A 285 13.56 31.15 23.93
N GLN A 286 14.78 31.35 23.41
CA GLN A 286 16.01 31.18 24.22
C GLN A 286 17.21 32.02 23.73
N ASN A 287 17.15 32.65 22.55
CA ASN A 287 18.23 33.53 22.05
C ASN A 287 17.91 35.04 22.11
N MET A 288 17.14 35.49 23.11
CA MET A 288 17.03 36.92 23.47
C MET A 288 17.14 37.14 24.98
N LYS A 289 18.15 36.53 25.59
CA LYS A 289 18.83 37.05 26.79
C LYS A 289 20.32 36.90 26.52
N GLU A 290 21.06 37.99 26.70
CA GLU A 290 22.49 38.15 26.37
C GLU A 290 22.81 38.52 24.91
N ARG A 291 22.43 39.74 24.52
CA ARG A 291 23.37 40.84 24.24
C ARG A 291 22.62 42.15 24.04
#